data_AF-A0A3B9T241-F1
#
_entry.id   AF-A0A3B9T241-F1
#
_cell.length_a   1.000
_cell.length_b   1.000
_cell.length_c   1.000
_cell.angle_alpha   90.00
_cell.angle_beta   90.00
_cell.angle_gamma   90.00
#
_symmetry.space_group_name_H-M   'P 1'
#
loop_
_entity.id
_entity.type
_entity.pdbx_description
1 polymer ?
#
loop_
_entity_poly.entity_id
_entity_poly.type
_entity_poly.pdbx_seq_one_letter_code
_entity_poly.pdbx_strand_id
1 'polypeptide(L)'
;MSKSASKNAAFLAVIAVLMIGGAAIGITLIRNAGKSNQQISRESALTQLDKKLKKLDVKKVSARKATVEITGNNLAEELPDIEKYPLSVTGKGELNVEIFSSTEKSSSGTDGWLNEVAESFNSSHYMVNGKWATVSVRPIASGAAIDYIISGKYVPEVYTPSNELWGDMVAAENVKIQKIDDRLAGNTAGILVSKDTYNTLQAKYGEVNISTIVEATIASDISMGYTNPYASSTGLNFLVSTLEEFDSADILSKNATGEFQKFQQNVPFVAYTTLQMRDAA
;
A
#
# COMPACT_ATOMS: atom_id res chain seq x y z
N MET A 1 -31.73 65.00 47.11
CA MET A 1 -31.14 64.61 45.80
C MET A 1 -30.91 63.09 45.74
N SER A 2 -31.99 62.29 45.68
CA SER A 2 -31.92 60.81 45.73
C SER A 2 -32.88 60.16 44.71
N LYS A 3 -32.90 60.67 43.48
CA LYS A 3 -33.73 60.11 42.38
C LYS A 3 -32.96 59.88 41.06
N SER A 4 -31.68 60.25 41.00
CA SER A 4 -30.84 60.09 39.79
C SER A 4 -30.05 58.77 39.80
N ALA A 5 -29.56 58.33 40.96
CA ALA A 5 -28.77 57.10 41.06
C ALA A 5 -29.56 55.80 40.79
N SER A 6 -30.86 55.75 41.13
CA SER A 6 -31.68 54.54 40.92
C SER A 6 -32.07 54.32 39.46
N LYS A 7 -32.21 55.39 38.67
CA LYS A 7 -32.49 55.29 37.23
C LYS A 7 -31.29 54.76 36.45
N ASN A 8 -30.08 55.17 36.83
CA ASN A 8 -28.85 54.71 36.19
C ASN A 8 -28.53 53.24 36.54
N ALA A 9 -28.82 52.81 37.78
CA ALA A 9 -28.67 51.41 38.19
C ALA A 9 -29.69 50.48 37.48
N ALA A 10 -30.94 50.92 37.35
CA ALA A 10 -31.96 50.16 36.61
C ALA A 10 -31.64 50.07 35.11
N PHE A 11 -31.11 51.15 34.52
CA PHE A 11 -30.68 51.17 33.12
C PHE A 11 -29.49 50.22 32.85
N LEU A 12 -28.50 50.19 33.75
CA LEU A 12 -27.36 49.27 33.67
C LEU A 12 -27.77 47.80 33.87
N ALA A 13 -28.74 47.52 34.75
CA ALA A 13 -29.27 46.17 34.94
C ALA A 13 -30.01 45.65 33.69
N VAL A 14 -30.78 46.52 33.02
CA VAL A 14 -31.46 46.16 31.75
C VAL A 14 -30.44 45.91 30.63
N ILE A 15 -29.38 46.71 30.53
CA ILE A 15 -28.30 46.47 29.55
C ILE A 15 -27.54 45.17 29.85
N ALA A 16 -27.27 44.85 31.11
CA ALA A 16 -26.61 43.61 31.50
C ALA A 16 -27.46 42.38 31.14
N VAL A 17 -28.78 42.43 31.38
CA VAL A 17 -29.71 41.35 30.99
C VAL A 17 -29.80 41.21 29.47
N LEU A 18 -29.81 42.33 28.73
CA LEU A 18 -29.80 42.31 27.27
C LEU A 18 -28.47 41.79 26.69
N MET A 19 -27.33 42.10 27.28
CA MET A 19 -26.03 41.57 26.85
C MET A 19 -25.90 40.06 27.13
N ILE A 20 -26.38 39.59 28.29
CA ILE A 20 -26.38 38.16 28.63
C ILE A 20 -27.37 37.38 27.74
N GLY A 21 -28.57 37.93 27.50
CA GLY A 21 -29.55 37.36 26.57
C GLY A 21 -29.05 37.34 25.13
N GLY A 22 -28.43 38.42 24.66
CA GLY A 22 -27.83 38.51 23.34
C GLY A 22 -26.67 37.53 23.13
N ALA A 23 -25.81 37.35 24.14
CA ALA A 23 -24.73 36.36 24.10
C ALA A 23 -25.27 34.92 24.09
N ALA A 24 -26.32 34.62 24.87
CA ALA A 24 -26.94 33.30 24.88
C ALA A 24 -27.63 32.96 23.54
N ILE A 25 -28.31 33.92 22.92
CA ILE A 25 -28.92 33.78 21.59
C ILE A 25 -27.82 33.69 20.50
N GLY A 26 -26.75 34.47 20.61
CA GLY A 26 -25.60 34.40 19.72
C GLY A 26 -24.89 33.04 19.76
N ILE A 27 -24.67 32.47 20.95
CA ILE A 27 -24.04 31.15 21.12
C ILE A 27 -24.95 30.02 20.59
N THR A 28 -26.28 30.14 20.71
CA THR A 28 -27.21 29.15 20.16
C THR A 28 -27.35 29.24 18.64
N LEU A 29 -27.26 30.43 18.04
CA LEU A 29 -27.27 30.61 16.59
C LEU A 29 -25.93 30.21 15.94
N ILE A 30 -24.79 30.46 16.60
CA ILE A 30 -23.45 30.14 16.06
C ILE A 30 -23.09 28.66 16.26
N ARG A 31 -23.63 27.96 17.27
CA ARG A 31 -23.42 26.49 17.43
C ARG A 31 -23.86 25.65 16.23
N ASN A 32 -24.70 26.20 15.34
CA ASN A 32 -25.20 25.54 14.13
C ASN A 32 -24.66 26.12 12.82
N ALA A 33 -23.89 27.21 12.85
CA ALA A 33 -23.41 27.92 11.64
C ALA A 33 -22.04 27.40 11.11
N GLY A 34 -21.78 26.11 11.24
CA GLY A 34 -20.51 25.51 10.80
C GLY A 34 -20.39 23.99 10.93
N LYS A 35 -21.47 23.28 11.27
CA LYS A 35 -21.50 21.83 11.29
C LYS A 35 -22.28 21.30 10.10
N SER A 36 -21.56 20.82 9.10
CA SER A 36 -22.08 19.86 8.12
C SER A 36 -22.50 18.58 8.88
N ASN A 37 -23.74 18.57 9.37
CA ASN A 37 -24.33 17.44 10.08
C ASN A 37 -25.09 16.53 9.09
N GLN A 38 -24.36 15.95 8.13
CA GLN A 38 -24.79 14.69 7.52
C GLN A 38 -23.78 13.60 7.87
N GLN A 39 -23.71 13.28 9.16
CA GLN A 39 -23.30 11.95 9.57
C GLN A 39 -24.45 11.02 9.18
N ILE A 40 -24.36 10.44 7.98
CA ILE A 40 -25.36 9.49 7.48
C ILE A 40 -25.37 8.32 8.48
N SER A 41 -26.48 8.10 9.16
CA SER A 41 -26.62 6.92 10.03
C SER A 41 -26.44 5.65 9.19
N ARG A 42 -25.94 4.58 9.79
CA ARG A 42 -25.75 3.30 9.10
C ARG A 42 -27.06 2.84 8.42
N GLU A 43 -28.21 3.03 9.07
CA GLU A 43 -29.51 2.74 8.46
C GLU A 43 -29.80 3.60 7.21
N SER A 44 -29.47 4.89 7.24
CA SER A 44 -29.66 5.79 6.09
C SER A 44 -28.72 5.45 4.94
N ALA A 45 -27.47 5.06 5.25
CA ALA A 45 -26.51 4.59 4.26
C ALA A 45 -26.97 3.29 3.60
N LEU A 46 -27.46 2.33 4.38
CA LEU A 46 -28.03 1.07 3.87
C LEU A 46 -29.27 1.32 3.03
N THR A 47 -30.15 2.25 3.44
CA THR A 47 -31.35 2.61 2.68
C THR A 47 -30.99 3.27 1.34
N GLN A 48 -29.98 4.14 1.33
CA GLN A 48 -29.49 4.74 0.10
C GLN A 48 -28.81 3.73 -0.82
N LEU A 49 -28.05 2.79 -0.25
CA LEU A 49 -27.44 1.67 -0.98
C LEU A 49 -28.52 0.80 -1.62
N ASP A 50 -29.54 0.37 -0.86
CA ASP A 50 -30.68 -0.39 -1.36
C ASP A 50 -31.43 0.34 -2.48
N LYS A 51 -31.61 1.65 -2.34
CA LYS A 51 -32.27 2.47 -3.36
C LYS A 51 -31.44 2.58 -4.64
N LYS A 52 -30.10 2.52 -4.54
CA LYS A 52 -29.19 2.46 -5.69
C LYS A 52 -29.16 1.06 -6.31
N LEU A 53 -29.14 0.01 -5.50
CA LEU A 53 -29.18 -1.39 -5.95
C LEU A 53 -30.48 -1.72 -6.70
N LYS A 54 -31.63 -1.19 -6.25
CA LYS A 54 -32.93 -1.35 -6.93
C LYS A 54 -33.00 -0.72 -8.32
N LYS A 55 -32.07 0.18 -8.67
CA LYS A 55 -31.99 0.79 -10.01
C LYS A 55 -31.08 0.01 -10.96
N LEU A 56 -30.38 -1.02 -10.48
CA LEU A 56 -29.57 -1.88 -11.31
C LEU A 56 -30.44 -3.02 -11.84
N ASP A 57 -30.54 -3.11 -13.17
CA ASP A 57 -31.13 -4.28 -13.81
C ASP A 57 -30.09 -5.41 -13.80
N VAL A 58 -30.10 -6.22 -12.74
CA VAL A 58 -29.11 -7.27 -12.54
C VAL A 58 -29.53 -8.53 -13.30
N LYS A 59 -28.95 -8.73 -14.47
CA LYS A 59 -28.93 -10.05 -15.12
C LYS A 59 -27.94 -10.94 -14.38
N LYS A 60 -28.45 -11.83 -13.52
CA LYS A 60 -27.66 -12.93 -12.95
C LYS A 60 -27.28 -13.90 -14.07
N VAL A 61 -26.10 -13.68 -14.64
CA VAL A 61 -25.42 -14.68 -15.47
C VAL A 61 -24.72 -15.66 -14.54
N SER A 62 -24.70 -16.95 -14.88
CA SER A 62 -23.80 -17.90 -14.21
C SER A 62 -22.38 -17.35 -14.29
N ALA A 63 -21.68 -17.28 -13.15
CA ALA A 63 -20.27 -16.94 -13.15
C ALA A 63 -19.56 -17.90 -14.11
N ARG A 64 -19.15 -17.41 -15.28
CA ARG A 64 -18.22 -18.17 -16.10
C ARG A 64 -16.95 -18.20 -15.28
N LYS A 65 -16.43 -19.39 -15.00
CA LYS A 65 -15.02 -19.54 -14.70
C LYS A 65 -14.31 -19.03 -15.95
N ALA A 66 -14.03 -17.73 -16.00
CA ALA A 66 -13.04 -17.23 -16.91
C ALA A 66 -11.75 -17.87 -16.41
N THR A 67 -11.27 -18.89 -17.11
CA THR A 67 -9.83 -19.05 -17.20
C THR A 67 -9.33 -17.68 -17.58
N VAL A 68 -8.41 -17.10 -16.81
CA VAL A 68 -7.63 -15.96 -17.32
C VAL A 68 -6.84 -16.55 -18.49
N GLU A 69 -7.45 -16.56 -19.66
CA GLU A 69 -6.71 -16.65 -20.90
C GLU A 69 -5.99 -15.32 -21.01
N ILE A 70 -4.69 -15.31 -20.71
CA ILE A 70 -3.79 -14.27 -21.19
C ILE A 70 -3.64 -14.52 -22.70
N THR A 71 -4.71 -14.31 -23.45
CA THR A 71 -4.68 -14.31 -24.91
C THR A 71 -4.22 -12.93 -25.35
N GLY A 72 -2.92 -12.81 -25.61
CA GLY A 72 -2.36 -11.92 -26.63
C GLY A 72 -2.73 -10.44 -26.60
N ASN A 73 -3.17 -9.88 -25.47
CA ASN A 73 -3.14 -8.43 -25.30
C ASN A 73 -1.68 -8.01 -25.09
N ASN A 74 -1.29 -6.95 -25.80
CA ASN A 74 0.02 -6.35 -25.62
C ASN A 74 0.08 -5.78 -24.20
N LEU A 75 0.82 -6.43 -23.28
CA LEU A 75 0.99 -5.99 -21.88
C LEU A 75 1.31 -4.49 -21.80
N ALA A 76 2.06 -3.96 -22.79
CA ALA A 76 2.37 -2.54 -22.90
C ALA A 76 1.12 -1.64 -23.02
N GLU A 77 0.04 -2.09 -23.65
CA GLU A 77 -1.19 -1.31 -23.83
C GLU A 77 -2.03 -1.25 -22.55
N GLU A 78 -1.93 -2.27 -21.69
CA GLU A 78 -2.68 -2.35 -20.43
C GLU A 78 -2.03 -1.57 -19.28
N LEU A 79 -0.70 -1.40 -19.33
CA LEU A 79 0.02 -0.64 -18.32
C LEU A 79 -0.41 0.84 -18.33
N PRO A 80 -0.46 1.52 -17.17
CA PRO A 80 -0.67 2.96 -17.17
C PRO A 80 0.52 3.70 -17.78
N ASP A 81 0.34 4.98 -18.06
CA ASP A 81 1.46 5.87 -18.36
C ASP A 81 2.46 5.89 -17.17
N ILE A 82 3.76 5.94 -17.46
CA ILE A 82 4.81 5.93 -16.44
C ILE A 82 4.73 7.15 -15.50
N GLU A 83 4.10 8.25 -15.95
CA GLU A 83 3.84 9.44 -15.13
C GLU A 83 2.92 9.15 -13.92
N LYS A 84 2.26 7.99 -13.87
CA LYS A 84 1.58 7.50 -12.66
C LYS A 84 2.53 7.14 -11.53
N TYR A 85 3.81 6.94 -11.84
CA TYR A 85 4.90 6.67 -10.90
C TYR A 85 5.92 7.82 -10.99
N PRO A 86 5.64 9.01 -10.44
CA PRO A 86 6.55 10.15 -10.59
C PRO A 86 7.91 9.88 -9.92
N LEU A 87 8.94 10.58 -10.40
CA LEU A 87 10.26 10.55 -9.78
C LEU A 87 10.19 11.09 -8.34
N SER A 88 10.82 10.38 -7.39
CA SER A 88 11.05 10.87 -6.02
C SER A 88 12.28 11.77 -5.96
N VAL A 89 13.28 11.50 -6.81
CA VAL A 89 14.51 12.30 -6.93
C VAL A 89 14.74 12.57 -8.42
N THR A 90 15.03 13.82 -8.76
CA THR A 90 15.36 14.24 -10.13
C THR A 90 16.80 14.71 -10.21
N GLY A 91 17.60 13.99 -10.99
CA GLY A 91 18.95 14.40 -11.38
C GLY A 91 18.93 15.53 -12.41
N LYS A 92 19.93 16.40 -12.36
CA LYS A 92 20.03 17.61 -13.20
C LYS A 92 21.37 17.74 -13.92
N GLY A 93 22.24 16.74 -13.81
CA GLY A 93 23.54 16.70 -14.47
C GLY A 93 23.42 16.37 -15.95
N GLU A 94 24.50 16.59 -16.69
CA GLU A 94 24.55 16.26 -18.12
C GLU A 94 24.56 14.74 -18.36
N LEU A 95 24.97 13.96 -17.35
CA LEU A 95 24.80 12.50 -17.34
C LEU A 95 23.79 12.15 -16.24
N ASN A 96 22.62 11.67 -16.64
CA ASN A 96 21.58 11.25 -15.70
C ASN A 96 21.21 9.78 -15.95
N VAL A 97 21.18 8.99 -14.87
CA VAL A 97 20.76 7.59 -14.88
C VAL A 97 19.48 7.48 -14.08
N GLU A 98 18.43 6.92 -14.68
CA GLU A 98 17.20 6.60 -13.98
C GLU A 98 17.27 5.23 -13.31
N ILE A 99 16.86 5.20 -12.03
CA ILE A 99 16.78 4.02 -11.20
C ILE A 99 15.31 3.75 -10.89
N PHE A 100 14.77 2.67 -11.45
CA PHE A 100 13.56 2.07 -10.88
C PHE A 100 13.92 1.38 -9.58
N SER A 101 13.31 1.83 -8.49
CA SER A 101 13.53 1.25 -7.17
C SER A 101 12.23 0.77 -6.58
N SER A 102 12.31 -0.36 -5.88
CA SER A 102 11.20 -0.83 -5.05
C SER A 102 10.77 0.24 -4.04
N THR A 103 9.50 0.17 -3.69
CA THR A 103 8.89 1.14 -2.78
C THR A 103 9.45 1.05 -1.37
N GLU A 104 9.98 -0.10 -0.94
CA GLU A 104 10.63 -0.26 0.38
C GLU A 104 11.98 0.46 0.52
N LYS A 105 12.54 0.97 -0.60
CA LYS A 105 13.82 1.70 -0.60
C LYS A 105 13.69 3.16 -1.03
N SER A 106 12.63 3.49 -1.77
CA SER A 106 12.48 4.77 -2.47
C SER A 106 11.17 5.51 -2.17
N SER A 107 10.35 5.03 -1.23
CA SER A 107 9.17 5.78 -0.79
C SER A 107 9.55 6.91 0.17
N SER A 108 8.58 7.52 0.85
CA SER A 108 8.85 8.57 1.82
C SER A 108 9.22 8.02 3.20
N GLY A 109 9.82 8.86 4.04
CA GLY A 109 10.14 8.51 5.42
C GLY A 109 11.19 7.40 5.52
N THR A 110 10.98 6.45 6.42
CA THR A 110 11.93 5.36 6.69
C THR A 110 12.16 4.42 5.50
N ASP A 111 11.23 4.36 4.56
CA ASP A 111 11.33 3.56 3.34
C ASP A 111 11.95 4.33 2.16
N GLY A 112 12.57 5.48 2.44
CA GLY A 112 13.11 6.42 1.47
C GLY A 112 14.61 6.60 1.51
N TRP A 113 15.36 5.72 2.18
CA TRP A 113 16.81 5.87 2.35
C TRP A 113 17.56 6.03 1.03
N LEU A 114 17.10 5.40 -0.07
CA LEU A 114 17.73 5.53 -1.38
C LEU A 114 17.56 6.94 -1.94
N ASN A 115 16.47 7.63 -1.62
CA ASN A 115 16.26 9.02 -2.02
C ASN A 115 17.30 9.92 -1.36
N GLU A 116 17.57 9.74 -0.06
CA GLU A 116 18.59 10.51 0.66
C GLU A 116 19.99 10.30 0.07
N VAL A 117 20.33 9.04 -0.24
CA VAL A 117 21.61 8.70 -0.88
C VAL A 117 21.71 9.30 -2.28
N ALA A 118 20.64 9.24 -3.07
CA ALA A 118 20.58 9.81 -4.42
C ALA A 118 20.70 11.34 -4.39
N GLU A 119 20.02 12.02 -3.47
CA GLU A 119 20.12 13.47 -3.28
C GLU A 119 21.53 13.89 -2.85
N SER A 120 22.14 13.14 -1.94
CA SER A 120 23.53 13.36 -1.52
C SER A 120 24.51 13.19 -2.68
N PHE A 121 24.36 12.12 -3.47
CA PHE A 121 25.18 11.89 -4.66
C PHE A 121 25.03 13.04 -5.67
N ASN A 122 23.79 13.43 -5.98
CA ASN A 122 23.51 14.53 -6.91
C ASN A 122 24.14 15.85 -6.43
N SER A 123 24.05 16.14 -5.14
CA SER A 123 24.59 17.37 -4.52
C SER A 123 26.11 17.38 -4.42
N SER A 124 26.77 16.22 -4.53
CA SER A 124 28.24 16.12 -4.51
C SER A 124 28.92 16.68 -5.77
N HIS A 125 28.15 16.96 -6.83
CA HIS A 125 28.66 17.39 -8.13
C HIS A 125 29.75 16.47 -8.69
N TYR A 126 29.57 15.16 -8.52
CA TYR A 126 30.51 14.15 -9.00
C TYR A 126 30.68 14.21 -10.53
N MET A 127 31.93 14.22 -10.99
CA MET A 127 32.27 14.40 -12.41
C MET A 127 32.72 13.07 -13.04
N VAL A 128 32.09 12.68 -14.14
CA VAL A 128 32.51 11.56 -14.99
C VAL A 128 32.89 12.11 -16.35
N ASN A 129 34.17 11.97 -16.73
CA ASN A 129 34.71 12.49 -18.00
C ASN A 129 34.39 13.99 -18.21
N GLY A 130 34.43 14.78 -17.13
CA GLY A 130 34.16 16.22 -17.17
C GLY A 130 32.68 16.62 -17.25
N LYS A 131 31.75 15.65 -17.15
CA LYS A 131 30.30 15.90 -17.07
C LYS A 131 29.79 15.60 -15.68
N TRP A 132 28.87 16.42 -15.16
CA TRP A 132 28.26 16.17 -13.87
C TRP A 132 27.30 14.99 -13.98
N ALA A 133 27.59 13.95 -13.20
CA ALA A 133 26.77 12.76 -13.10
C ALA A 133 25.73 12.91 -12.00
N THR A 134 24.49 12.58 -12.32
CA THR A 134 23.37 12.53 -11.39
C THR A 134 22.54 11.26 -11.58
N VAL A 135 21.73 10.94 -10.59
CA VAL A 135 20.74 9.87 -10.65
C VAL A 135 19.34 10.43 -10.44
N SER A 136 18.37 9.82 -11.11
CA SER A 136 16.95 10.01 -10.84
C SER A 136 16.38 8.73 -10.25
N VAL A 137 15.50 8.84 -9.26
CA VAL A 137 14.91 7.67 -8.60
C VAL A 137 13.42 7.67 -8.86
N ARG A 138 12.89 6.54 -9.34
CA ARG A 138 11.47 6.30 -9.52
C ARG A 138 10.98 5.21 -8.56
N PRO A 139 10.11 5.54 -7.60
CA PRO A 139 9.49 4.55 -6.73
C PRO A 139 8.41 3.79 -7.49
N ILE A 140 8.58 2.47 -7.59
CA ILE A 140 7.64 1.57 -8.26
C ILE A 140 7.70 0.18 -7.61
N ALA A 141 6.54 -0.46 -7.45
CA ALA A 141 6.50 -1.83 -6.91
C ALA A 141 7.30 -2.78 -7.81
N SER A 142 8.07 -3.71 -7.23
CA SER A 142 9.01 -4.53 -8.01
C SER A 142 8.33 -5.31 -9.13
N GLY A 143 7.15 -5.89 -8.89
CA GLY A 143 6.39 -6.59 -9.93
C GLY A 143 5.92 -5.65 -11.05
N ALA A 144 5.35 -4.50 -10.70
CA ALA A 144 4.94 -3.52 -11.70
C ALA A 144 6.14 -3.02 -12.55
N ALA A 145 7.31 -2.86 -11.93
CA ALA A 145 8.53 -2.46 -12.62
C ALA A 145 8.94 -3.46 -13.71
N ILE A 146 8.84 -4.78 -13.44
CA ILE A 146 9.18 -5.78 -14.45
C ILE A 146 8.19 -5.78 -15.61
N ASP A 147 6.90 -5.51 -15.37
CA ASP A 147 5.90 -5.41 -16.45
C ASP A 147 6.27 -4.29 -17.44
N TYR A 148 6.72 -3.13 -16.94
CA TYR A 148 7.22 -2.05 -17.80
C TYR A 148 8.47 -2.45 -18.59
N ILE A 149 9.42 -3.11 -17.93
CA ILE A 149 10.69 -3.53 -18.54
C ILE A 149 10.46 -4.59 -19.62
N ILE A 150 9.68 -5.63 -19.31
CA ILE A 150 9.40 -6.78 -20.19
C ILE A 150 8.55 -6.33 -21.39
N SER A 151 7.54 -5.50 -21.16
CA SER A 151 6.70 -4.97 -22.24
C SER A 151 7.43 -3.96 -23.14
N GLY A 152 8.57 -3.42 -22.70
CA GLY A 152 9.30 -2.36 -23.38
C GLY A 152 8.57 -1.01 -23.39
N LYS A 153 7.45 -0.88 -22.66
CA LYS A 153 6.68 0.38 -22.57
C LYS A 153 7.53 1.50 -21.96
N TYR A 154 8.31 1.17 -20.94
CA TYR A 154 9.28 2.07 -20.34
C TYR A 154 10.42 1.25 -19.74
N VAL A 155 11.65 1.61 -20.05
CA VAL A 155 12.83 0.87 -19.61
C VAL A 155 13.79 1.85 -18.94
N PRO A 156 14.05 1.72 -17.62
CA PRO A 156 15.06 2.53 -16.93
C PRO A 156 16.47 2.04 -17.27
N GLU A 157 17.49 2.85 -17.00
CA GLU A 157 18.87 2.40 -17.10
C GLU A 157 19.24 1.41 -15.98
N VAL A 158 18.66 1.56 -14.79
CA VAL A 158 18.95 0.71 -13.63
C VAL A 158 17.66 0.27 -12.96
N TYR A 159 17.64 -1.00 -12.54
CA TYR A 159 16.55 -1.59 -11.75
C TYR A 159 17.09 -2.16 -10.46
N THR A 160 16.54 -1.72 -9.33
CA THR A 160 16.85 -2.26 -8.00
C THR A 160 15.57 -2.79 -7.35
N PRO A 161 15.25 -4.09 -7.51
CA PRO A 161 14.12 -4.72 -6.84
C PRO A 161 14.34 -4.97 -5.34
N SER A 162 13.28 -5.31 -4.62
CA SER A 162 13.36 -5.80 -3.22
C SER A 162 13.62 -7.31 -3.13
N ASN A 163 13.68 -8.03 -4.25
CA ASN A 163 14.02 -9.45 -4.34
C ASN A 163 14.72 -9.74 -5.69
N GLU A 164 15.74 -10.60 -5.70
CA GLU A 164 16.52 -10.94 -6.89
C GLU A 164 15.71 -11.69 -7.98
N LEU A 165 14.70 -12.48 -7.59
CA LEU A 165 13.84 -13.25 -8.49
C LEU A 165 13.16 -12.37 -9.54
N TRP A 166 12.91 -11.08 -9.23
CA TRP A 166 12.38 -10.15 -10.23
C TRP A 166 13.36 -9.91 -11.38
N GLY A 167 14.67 -9.89 -11.11
CA GLY A 167 15.70 -9.84 -12.14
C GLY A 167 15.72 -11.13 -12.97
N ASP A 168 15.60 -12.28 -12.32
CA ASP A 168 15.55 -13.57 -13.02
C ASP A 168 14.32 -13.70 -13.92
N MET A 169 13.15 -13.20 -13.48
CA MET A 169 11.94 -13.14 -14.30
C MET A 169 12.12 -12.27 -15.54
N VAL A 170 12.76 -11.11 -15.41
CA VAL A 170 13.08 -10.25 -16.57
C VAL A 170 14.02 -10.96 -17.55
N ALA A 171 15.04 -11.65 -17.05
CA ALA A 171 15.97 -12.41 -17.89
C ALA A 171 15.28 -13.59 -18.61
N ALA A 172 14.35 -14.27 -17.94
CA ALA A 172 13.58 -15.38 -18.51
C ALA A 172 12.71 -14.95 -19.70
N GLU A 173 12.26 -13.70 -19.71
CA GLU A 173 11.51 -13.09 -20.84
C GLU A 173 12.43 -12.60 -21.99
N ASN A 174 13.70 -13.03 -22.01
CA ASN A 174 14.70 -12.67 -23.02
C ASN A 174 15.05 -11.17 -23.09
N VAL A 175 14.73 -10.41 -22.04
CA VAL A 175 15.20 -9.03 -21.91
C VAL A 175 16.66 -9.04 -21.50
N LYS A 176 17.49 -8.28 -22.22
CA LYS A 176 18.92 -8.17 -21.91
C LYS A 176 19.13 -7.31 -20.67
N ILE A 177 19.47 -7.94 -19.56
CA ILE A 177 19.88 -7.28 -18.33
C ILE A 177 21.28 -7.74 -17.91
N GLN A 178 21.96 -6.89 -17.15
CA GLN A 178 23.23 -7.21 -16.54
C GLN A 178 23.13 -6.95 -15.04
N LYS A 179 23.44 -7.96 -14.22
CA LYS A 179 23.59 -7.78 -12.78
C LYS A 179 24.87 -7.00 -12.49
N ILE A 180 24.73 -5.82 -11.88
CA ILE A 180 25.84 -4.94 -11.52
C ILE A 180 26.41 -5.34 -10.15
N ASP A 181 25.53 -5.56 -9.18
CA ASP A 181 25.87 -5.97 -7.81
C ASP A 181 24.85 -7.00 -7.31
N ASP A 182 25.28 -7.92 -6.44
CA ASP A 182 24.40 -8.93 -5.85
C ASP A 182 23.38 -8.32 -4.90
N ARG A 183 23.77 -7.28 -4.15
CA ARG A 183 22.92 -6.68 -3.13
C ARG A 183 23.30 -5.24 -2.83
N LEU A 184 22.33 -4.33 -3.00
CA LEU A 184 22.46 -2.93 -2.58
C LEU A 184 22.16 -2.75 -1.09
N ALA A 185 21.09 -3.36 -0.60
CA ALA A 185 20.69 -3.38 0.80
C ALA A 185 20.01 -4.71 1.12
N GLY A 186 20.29 -5.26 2.31
CA GLY A 186 19.65 -6.49 2.79
C GLY A 186 18.43 -6.20 3.65
N ASN A 187 17.44 -7.07 3.59
CA ASN A 187 16.32 -7.10 4.51
C ASN A 187 16.00 -8.55 4.90
N THR A 188 15.28 -8.74 5.99
CA THR A 188 14.81 -10.05 6.45
C THR A 188 13.30 -10.10 6.27
N ALA A 189 12.81 -11.05 5.48
CA ALA A 189 11.38 -11.34 5.39
C ALA A 189 10.90 -11.99 6.70
N GLY A 190 9.70 -11.61 7.16
CA GLY A 190 9.14 -12.17 8.38
C GLY A 190 7.63 -12.00 8.45
N ILE A 191 7.01 -12.83 9.29
CA ILE A 191 5.58 -12.75 9.61
C ILE A 191 5.45 -12.04 10.94
N LEU A 192 4.72 -10.92 10.96
CA LEU A 192 4.44 -10.19 12.19
C LEU A 192 3.20 -10.80 12.86
N VAL A 193 3.34 -11.19 14.13
CA VAL A 193 2.26 -11.75 14.93
C VAL A 193 2.15 -11.00 16.24
N SER A 194 0.92 -10.73 16.69
CA SER A 194 0.70 -10.16 18.02
C SER A 194 1.17 -11.13 19.11
N LYS A 195 1.56 -10.61 20.27
CA LYS A 195 2.00 -11.46 21.40
C LYS A 195 0.92 -12.45 21.85
N ASP A 196 -0.35 -12.03 21.84
CA ASP A 196 -1.47 -12.87 22.25
C ASP A 196 -1.75 -13.97 21.21
N THR A 197 -1.67 -13.63 19.92
CA THR A 197 -1.75 -14.61 18.83
C THR A 197 -0.61 -15.61 18.92
N TYR A 198 0.63 -15.15 19.13
CA TYR A 198 1.79 -16.01 19.30
C TYR A 198 1.59 -17.01 20.44
N ASN A 199 1.16 -16.55 21.62
CA ASN A 199 0.93 -17.43 22.77
C ASN A 199 -0.18 -18.45 22.51
N THR A 200 -1.24 -18.05 21.79
CA THR A 200 -2.35 -18.94 21.40
C THR A 200 -1.86 -20.03 20.46
N LEU A 201 -1.08 -19.66 19.45
CA LEU A 201 -0.47 -20.60 18.51
C LEU A 201 0.49 -21.54 19.22
N GLN A 202 1.39 -21.01 20.04
CA GLN A 202 2.35 -21.78 20.82
C GLN A 202 1.66 -22.81 21.74
N ALA A 203 0.56 -22.43 22.40
CA ALA A 203 -0.18 -23.32 23.28
C ALA A 203 -0.93 -24.43 22.52
N LYS A 204 -1.45 -24.14 21.32
CA LYS A 204 -2.24 -25.08 20.52
C LYS A 204 -1.40 -25.99 19.63
N TYR A 205 -0.37 -25.44 18.99
CA TYR A 205 0.44 -26.10 17.97
C TYR A 205 1.85 -26.49 18.46
N GLY A 206 2.28 -26.00 19.62
CA GLY A 206 3.57 -26.38 20.23
C GLY A 206 4.80 -25.65 19.66
N GLU A 207 4.69 -25.04 18.49
CA GLU A 207 5.71 -24.16 17.90
C GLU A 207 5.06 -23.14 16.96
N VAL A 208 5.75 -22.04 16.68
CA VAL A 208 5.29 -20.98 15.77
C VAL A 208 6.26 -20.84 14.60
N ASN A 209 5.93 -21.48 13.48
CA ASN A 209 6.65 -21.44 12.21
C ASN A 209 5.68 -21.21 11.04
N ILE A 210 6.15 -21.27 9.78
CA ILE A 210 5.30 -21.05 8.60
C ILE A 210 4.18 -22.09 8.53
N SER A 211 4.49 -23.37 8.75
CA SER A 211 3.49 -24.45 8.81
C SER A 211 2.38 -24.14 9.81
N THR A 212 2.72 -23.78 11.06
CA THR A 212 1.74 -23.40 12.09
C THR A 212 0.86 -22.22 11.63
N ILE A 213 1.46 -21.18 11.05
CA ILE A 213 0.71 -19.99 10.62
C ILE A 213 -0.29 -20.34 9.51
N VAL A 214 0.15 -21.14 8.53
CA VAL A 214 -0.70 -21.56 7.42
C VAL A 214 -1.81 -22.49 7.92
N GLU A 215 -1.48 -23.51 8.71
CA GLU A 215 -2.46 -24.44 9.29
C GLU A 215 -3.49 -23.71 10.16
N ALA A 216 -3.05 -22.79 11.02
CA ALA A 216 -3.95 -21.99 11.85
C ALA A 216 -4.86 -21.09 11.01
N THR A 217 -4.39 -20.59 9.87
CA THR A 217 -5.22 -19.81 8.93
C THR A 217 -6.22 -20.71 8.21
N ILE A 218 -5.82 -21.89 7.76
CA ILE A 218 -6.71 -22.89 7.15
C ILE A 218 -7.79 -23.33 8.16
N ALA A 219 -7.41 -23.54 9.42
CA ALA A 219 -8.33 -23.88 10.50
C ALA A 219 -9.20 -22.70 10.97
N SER A 220 -8.99 -21.48 10.44
CA SER A 220 -9.63 -20.24 10.88
C SER A 220 -9.40 -19.88 12.36
N ASP A 221 -8.31 -20.37 12.96
CA ASP A 221 -7.87 -19.98 14.31
C ASP A 221 -7.30 -18.57 14.34
N ILE A 222 -6.67 -18.16 13.24
CA ILE A 222 -6.12 -16.82 13.04
C ILE A 222 -6.57 -16.28 11.68
N SER A 223 -6.56 -14.96 11.57
CA SER A 223 -6.72 -14.25 10.31
C SER A 223 -5.37 -13.70 9.89
N MET A 224 -4.85 -14.17 8.75
CA MET A 224 -3.60 -13.69 8.17
C MET A 224 -3.88 -12.85 6.92
N GLY A 225 -3.23 -11.70 6.82
CA GLY A 225 -3.09 -10.98 5.55
C GLY A 225 -1.68 -11.18 4.98
N TYR A 226 -1.56 -11.16 3.65
CA TYR A 226 -0.26 -11.10 2.98
C TYR A 226 -0.33 -10.16 1.75
N THR A 227 0.79 -9.87 1.09
CA THR A 227 0.82 -8.97 -0.07
C THR A 227 0.73 -9.72 -1.40
N ASN A 228 0.25 -9.06 -2.46
CA ASN A 228 0.08 -9.64 -3.78
C ASN A 228 1.44 -10.13 -4.34
N PRO A 229 1.63 -11.43 -4.58
CA PRO A 229 2.90 -11.99 -5.00
C PRO A 229 3.31 -11.57 -6.42
N TYR A 230 2.38 -11.07 -7.23
CA TYR A 230 2.66 -10.54 -8.57
C TYR A 230 3.16 -9.09 -8.56
N ALA A 231 2.99 -8.36 -7.45
CA ALA A 231 3.37 -6.95 -7.36
C ALA A 231 4.44 -6.70 -6.29
N SER A 232 4.39 -7.43 -5.18
CA SER A 232 5.13 -7.19 -3.95
C SER A 232 6.17 -8.26 -3.68
N SER A 233 7.41 -7.85 -3.41
CA SER A 233 8.48 -8.76 -3.03
C SER A 233 8.20 -9.51 -1.73
N THR A 234 7.53 -8.87 -0.76
CA THR A 234 7.10 -9.52 0.48
C THR A 234 6.11 -10.67 0.21
N GLY A 235 5.23 -10.47 -0.78
CA GLY A 235 4.23 -11.45 -1.18
C GLY A 235 4.85 -12.60 -1.95
N LEU A 236 5.80 -12.29 -2.84
CA LEU A 236 6.58 -13.28 -3.56
C LEU A 236 7.40 -14.16 -2.60
N ASN A 237 8.09 -13.53 -1.62
CA ASN A 237 8.81 -14.26 -0.57
C ASN A 237 7.88 -15.21 0.18
N PHE A 238 6.72 -14.72 0.64
CA PHE A 238 5.76 -15.55 1.35
C PHE A 238 5.26 -16.72 0.49
N LEU A 239 4.88 -16.46 -0.77
CA LEU A 239 4.43 -17.50 -1.69
C LEU A 239 5.47 -18.60 -1.87
N VAL A 240 6.72 -18.23 -2.19
CA VAL A 240 7.79 -19.19 -2.44
C VAL A 240 8.10 -20.00 -1.18
N SER A 241 8.23 -19.33 -0.02
CA SER A 241 8.50 -20.02 1.25
C SER A 241 7.35 -20.94 1.67
N THR A 242 6.10 -20.56 1.44
CA THR A 242 4.95 -21.43 1.77
C THR A 242 4.85 -22.63 0.82
N LEU A 243 5.11 -22.45 -0.47
CA LEU A 243 5.13 -23.57 -1.42
C LEU A 243 6.27 -24.55 -1.11
N GLU A 244 7.46 -24.04 -0.77
CA GLU A 244 8.60 -24.83 -0.33
C GLU A 244 8.32 -25.61 0.96
N GLU A 245 7.62 -25.00 1.92
CA GLU A 245 7.23 -25.68 3.16
C GLU A 245 6.30 -26.88 2.88
N PHE A 246 5.40 -26.76 1.91
CA PHE A 246 4.48 -27.85 1.55
C PHE A 246 5.13 -28.94 0.72
N ASP A 247 6.07 -28.58 -0.16
CA ASP A 247 6.82 -29.53 -0.98
C ASP A 247 8.17 -28.91 -1.40
N SER A 248 9.20 -29.20 -0.62
CA SER A 248 10.56 -28.70 -0.88
C SER A 248 11.24 -29.38 -2.07
N ALA A 249 10.72 -30.51 -2.55
CA ALA A 249 11.26 -31.20 -3.73
C ALA A 249 10.70 -30.62 -5.03
N ASP A 250 9.44 -30.18 -5.01
CA ASP A 250 8.76 -29.52 -6.13
C ASP A 250 7.73 -28.51 -5.63
N ILE A 251 8.12 -27.23 -5.57
CA ILE A 251 7.26 -26.13 -5.12
C ILE A 251 6.02 -25.92 -6.01
N LEU A 252 5.97 -26.53 -7.20
CA LEU A 252 4.84 -26.47 -8.13
C LEU A 252 4.03 -27.77 -8.13
N SER A 253 4.30 -28.70 -7.20
CA SER A 253 3.57 -29.96 -7.12
C SER A 253 2.08 -29.74 -6.84
N LYS A 254 1.28 -30.78 -7.13
CA LYS A 254 -0.15 -30.77 -6.78
C LYS A 254 -0.39 -30.60 -5.28
N ASN A 255 0.56 -31.04 -4.45
CA ASN A 255 0.49 -30.88 -3.00
C ASN A 255 0.68 -29.41 -2.62
N ALA A 256 1.81 -28.81 -3.01
CA ALA A 256 2.13 -27.43 -2.66
C ALA A 256 1.06 -26.45 -3.15
N THR A 257 0.68 -26.55 -4.41
CA THR A 257 -0.37 -25.70 -5.00
C THR A 257 -1.74 -25.94 -4.38
N GLY A 258 -2.07 -27.19 -4.03
CA GLY A 258 -3.33 -27.56 -3.39
C GLY A 258 -3.47 -27.03 -1.97
N GLU A 259 -2.43 -27.16 -1.15
CA GLU A 259 -2.40 -26.62 0.22
C GLU A 259 -2.41 -25.09 0.22
N PHE A 260 -1.66 -24.44 -0.68
CA PHE A 260 -1.70 -22.98 -0.81
C PHE A 260 -3.10 -22.48 -1.21
N GLN A 261 -3.79 -23.20 -2.10
CA GLN A 261 -5.18 -22.85 -2.45
C GLN A 261 -6.15 -22.97 -1.29
N LYS A 262 -5.95 -23.93 -0.37
CA LYS A 262 -6.77 -24.04 0.86
C LYS A 262 -6.48 -22.86 1.78
N PHE A 263 -5.22 -22.51 1.98
CA PHE A 263 -4.82 -21.33 2.74
C PHE A 263 -5.52 -20.07 2.20
N GLN A 264 -5.46 -19.85 0.89
CA GLN A 264 -6.06 -18.70 0.22
C GLN A 264 -7.57 -18.56 0.42
N GLN A 265 -8.31 -19.67 0.60
CA GLN A 265 -9.76 -19.62 0.81
C GLN A 265 -10.17 -18.91 2.11
N ASN A 266 -9.26 -18.87 3.09
CA ASN A 266 -9.51 -18.31 4.42
C ASN A 266 -8.71 -17.02 4.69
N VAL A 267 -8.02 -16.48 3.67
CA VAL A 267 -7.33 -15.18 3.77
C VAL A 267 -8.33 -14.04 3.50
N PRO A 268 -8.58 -13.13 4.46
CA PRO A 268 -9.55 -12.06 4.29
C PRO A 268 -9.00 -10.84 3.56
N PHE A 269 -7.67 -10.70 3.45
CA PHE A 269 -7.04 -9.50 2.92
C PHE A 269 -5.72 -9.79 2.19
N VAL A 270 -5.62 -9.27 0.96
CA VAL A 270 -4.39 -9.25 0.17
C VAL A 270 -4.06 -7.81 -0.19
N ALA A 271 -3.00 -7.26 0.41
CA ALA A 271 -2.53 -5.91 0.08
C ALA A 271 -1.77 -5.91 -1.25
N TYR A 272 -1.84 -4.83 -2.02
CA TYR A 272 -1.10 -4.73 -3.28
C TYR A 272 0.43 -4.62 -3.05
N THR A 273 0.87 -3.87 -2.04
CA THR A 273 2.30 -3.67 -1.69
C THR A 273 2.57 -3.84 -0.19
N THR A 274 3.85 -3.99 0.17
CA THR A 274 4.32 -4.02 1.58
C THR A 274 3.92 -2.77 2.35
N LEU A 275 3.98 -1.58 1.73
CA LEU A 275 3.58 -0.32 2.36
C LEU A 275 2.09 -0.32 2.71
N GLN A 276 1.24 -0.76 1.77
CA GLN A 276 -0.19 -0.84 2.02
C GLN A 276 -0.51 -1.82 3.16
N MET A 277 0.23 -2.93 3.24
CA MET A 277 0.09 -3.88 4.35
C MET A 277 0.46 -3.26 5.69
N ARG A 278 1.59 -2.56 5.75
CA ARG A 278 2.04 -1.88 6.98
C ARG A 278 1.01 -0.87 7.47
N ASP A 279 0.46 -0.07 6.56
CA ASP A 279 -0.50 0.98 6.91
C ASP A 279 -1.87 0.40 7.33
N ALA A 280 -2.14 -0.89 7.02
CA ALA A 280 -3.36 -1.61 7.40
C ALA A 280 -3.22 -2.43 8.71
N ALA A 281 -1.99 -2.66 9.18
CA ALA A 281 -1.66 -3.44 10.37
C ALA A 281 -1.68 -2.59 11.65
#